data_AF-A0A966P6A8-F1
#
_entry.id   AF-A0A966P6A8-F1
#
_cell.length_a   1.000
_cell.length_b   1.000
_cell.length_c   1.000
_cell.angle_alpha   90.00
_cell.angle_beta   90.00
_cell.angle_gamma   90.00
#
_symmetry.space_group_name_H-M   'P 1'
#
loop_
_entity.id
_entity.type
_entity.pdbx_description
1 polymer ?
#
loop_
_entity_poly.entity_id
_entity_poly.type
_entity_poly.pdbx_seq_one_letter_code
_entity_poly.pdbx_strand_id
1 'polypeptide(L)'
;VATWHGHIEPDLFGEALAEVGWWYNGALMGVENNNHGLTTLKALQRYGYKNLYRTRRLQQRNPEATEILGWRTTAATKPLAIDELAASIRDGAIDLRDERTIAELRTFVRDPNGKMHGSPHDDRVMSLAICHQMLKYVWLPEYKTEVPAPRFSLDWFARMALSSNGASDRVPLGAYNTRNAM
;
A
#
# COMPACT_ATOMS: atom_id res chain seq x y z
N VAL A 1 6.88 -5.74 3.51
CA VAL A 1 8.23 -5.74 2.90
C VAL A 1 9.21 -4.87 3.68
N ALA A 2 8.80 -3.69 4.15
CA ALA A 2 9.59 -2.86 5.04
C ALA A 2 8.67 -2.12 6.01
N THR A 3 9.21 -1.73 7.16
CA THR A 3 8.53 -0.90 8.17
C THR A 3 9.55 0.14 8.65
N TRP A 4 9.12 1.40 8.75
CA TRP A 4 9.90 2.45 9.39
C TRP A 4 9.13 2.96 10.60
N HIS A 5 9.84 3.17 11.72
CA HIS A 5 9.25 3.74 12.93
C HIS A 5 10.31 4.54 13.68
N GLY A 6 10.03 5.82 13.91
CA GLY A 6 10.92 6.72 14.62
C GLY A 6 10.31 8.11 14.74
N HIS A 7 11.09 9.05 15.27
CA HIS A 7 10.71 10.45 15.37
C HIS A 7 11.49 11.25 14.33
N ILE A 8 10.76 12.05 13.55
CA ILE A 8 11.29 12.91 12.51
C ILE A 8 10.30 14.05 12.32
N GLU A 9 10.80 15.22 11.92
CA GLU A 9 9.94 16.36 11.62
C GLU A 9 9.06 16.05 10.38
N PRO A 10 7.77 16.40 10.39
CA PRO A 10 6.82 15.97 9.34
C PRO A 10 7.18 16.39 7.92
N ASP A 11 7.92 17.48 7.76
CA ASP A 11 8.43 18.00 6.49
C ASP A 11 9.59 17.16 5.96
N LEU A 12 10.64 16.93 6.77
CA LEU A 12 11.74 16.02 6.43
C LEU A 12 11.24 14.60 6.19
N PHE A 13 10.20 14.19 6.92
CA PHE A 13 9.57 12.90 6.71
C PHE A 13 8.96 12.78 5.33
N GLY A 14 8.30 13.84 4.83
CA GLY A 14 7.70 13.82 3.51
C GLY A 14 8.73 13.63 2.39
N GLU A 15 9.91 14.23 2.52
CA GLU A 15 11.01 14.06 1.57
C GLU A 15 11.57 12.63 1.62
N ALA A 16 11.83 12.10 2.82
CA ALA A 16 12.29 10.73 2.99
C ALA A 16 11.27 9.70 2.46
N LEU A 17 9.97 9.93 2.67
CA LEU A 17 8.92 9.08 2.13
C LEU A 17 8.90 9.10 0.61
N ALA A 18 9.09 10.25 -0.04
CA ALA A 18 9.12 10.34 -1.50
C ALA A 18 10.23 9.46 -2.10
N GLU A 19 11.43 9.53 -1.53
CA GLU A 19 12.57 8.69 -1.93
C GLU A 19 12.25 7.20 -1.83
N VAL A 20 11.67 6.79 -0.70
CA VAL A 20 11.21 5.40 -0.51
C VAL A 20 10.12 5.04 -1.52
N GLY A 21 9.18 5.95 -1.78
CA GLY A 21 8.13 5.75 -2.77
C GLY A 21 8.66 5.45 -4.16
N TRP A 22 9.64 6.23 -4.63
CA TRP A 22 10.30 6.00 -5.90
C TRP A 22 11.14 4.72 -5.91
N TRP A 23 11.81 4.41 -4.80
CA TRP A 23 12.52 3.14 -4.62
C TRP A 23 11.59 1.93 -4.80
N TYR A 24 10.33 2.05 -4.34
CA TYR A 24 9.28 1.05 -4.55
C TYR A 24 8.43 1.32 -5.81
N ASN A 25 9.08 1.68 -6.92
CA ASN A 25 8.47 1.89 -8.25
C ASN A 25 7.33 2.92 -8.27
N GLY A 26 7.43 3.97 -7.46
CA GLY A 26 6.40 5.00 -7.36
C GLY A 26 5.12 4.50 -6.67
N ALA A 27 5.27 3.83 -5.53
CA ALA A 27 4.17 3.23 -4.76
C ALA A 27 3.03 4.22 -4.43
N LEU A 28 1.78 3.75 -4.38
CA LEU A 28 0.67 4.59 -3.89
C LEU A 28 0.85 4.86 -2.39
N MET A 29 0.85 6.13 -2.00
CA MET A 29 0.95 6.53 -0.59
C MET A 29 -0.40 6.93 0.00
N GLY A 30 -0.84 6.19 1.01
CA GLY A 30 -1.99 6.51 1.86
C GLY A 30 -1.56 7.19 3.15
N VAL A 31 -1.18 8.48 3.08
CA VAL A 31 -0.81 9.24 4.29
C VAL A 31 -2.06 9.61 5.07
N GLU A 32 -2.09 9.37 6.38
CA GLU A 32 -3.17 9.87 7.24
C GLU A 32 -3.14 11.40 7.28
N ASN A 33 -4.26 12.07 7.02
CA ASN A 33 -4.32 13.53 6.96
C ASN A 33 -4.75 14.20 8.27
N ASN A 34 -4.75 13.47 9.39
CA ASN A 34 -5.00 14.04 10.70
C ASN A 34 -3.78 14.90 11.15
N ASN A 35 -4.01 15.98 11.89
CA ASN A 35 -2.97 16.78 12.56
C ASN A 35 -1.72 17.05 11.69
N HIS A 36 -0.58 16.43 12.04
CA HIS A 36 0.72 16.63 11.39
C HIS A 36 0.83 16.02 9.99
N GLY A 37 -0.08 15.10 9.63
CA GLY A 37 -0.06 14.44 8.33
C GLY A 37 -0.33 15.37 7.15
N LEU A 38 -1.04 16.49 7.38
CA LEU A 38 -1.19 17.53 6.35
C LEU A 38 0.15 18.19 5.99
N THR A 39 1.06 18.35 6.97
CA THR A 39 2.40 18.87 6.73
C THR A 39 3.22 17.89 5.90
N THR A 40 3.17 16.60 6.23
CA THR A 40 3.84 15.53 5.47
C THR A 40 3.34 15.45 4.02
N LEU A 41 2.02 15.55 3.81
CA LEU A 41 1.43 15.59 2.47
C LEU A 41 1.92 16.80 1.66
N LYS A 42 1.97 17.98 2.27
CA LYS A 42 2.48 19.19 1.59
C LYS A 42 3.96 19.07 1.25
N ALA A 43 4.76 18.46 2.12
CA ALA A 43 6.18 18.20 1.86
C ALA A 43 6.36 17.22 0.69
N LEU A 44 5.61 16.11 0.67
CA LEU A 44 5.57 15.16 -0.45
C LEU A 44 5.23 15.85 -1.78
N GLN A 45 4.22 16.73 -1.77
CA GLN A 45 3.83 17.48 -2.97
C GLN A 45 4.93 18.45 -3.43
N ARG A 46 5.52 19.21 -2.50
CA ARG A 46 6.65 20.12 -2.79
C ARG A 46 7.84 19.37 -3.37
N TYR A 47 8.12 18.18 -2.84
CA TYR A 47 9.21 17.32 -3.28
C TYR A 47 8.92 16.62 -4.62
N GLY A 48 7.70 16.77 -5.15
CA GLY A 48 7.33 16.30 -6.49
C GLY A 48 6.75 14.89 -6.55
N TYR A 49 6.39 14.29 -5.40
CA TYR A 49 5.76 12.98 -5.37
C TYR A 49 4.30 13.03 -5.83
N LYS A 50 3.95 12.26 -6.86
CA LYS A 50 2.63 12.36 -7.53
C LYS A 50 1.63 11.29 -7.09
N ASN A 51 2.10 10.10 -6.70
CA ASN A 51 1.22 8.96 -6.44
C ASN A 51 0.66 8.97 -5.01
N LEU A 52 -0.10 10.02 -4.70
CA LEU A 52 -0.73 10.23 -3.39
C LEU A 52 -2.21 9.86 -3.43
N TYR A 53 -2.67 9.12 -2.43
CA TYR A 53 -4.08 8.82 -2.27
C TYR A 53 -4.90 10.09 -2.04
N ARG A 54 -6.10 10.12 -2.61
CA ARG A 54 -7.11 11.15 -2.39
C ARG A 54 -8.34 10.53 -1.77
N THR A 55 -8.83 11.15 -0.69
CA THR A 55 -10.04 10.70 0.02
C THR A 55 -11.21 10.61 -0.95
N ARG A 56 -12.03 9.57 -0.80
CA ARG A 56 -13.30 9.41 -1.52
C ARG A 56 -14.47 9.44 -0.56
N ARG A 57 -15.63 9.88 -1.02
CA ARG A 57 -16.85 9.94 -0.18
C ARG A 57 -17.45 8.55 -0.02
N LEU A 58 -17.49 8.05 1.21
CA LEU A 58 -17.98 6.69 1.54
C LEU A 58 -19.47 6.47 1.21
N GLN A 59 -20.29 7.53 1.18
CA GLN A 59 -21.75 7.44 1.00
C GLN A 59 -22.21 7.39 -0.47
N GLN A 60 -21.29 7.45 -1.44
CA GLN A 60 -21.65 7.44 -2.86
C GLN A 60 -21.46 6.04 -3.47
N ARG A 61 -22.46 5.59 -4.23
CA ARG A 61 -22.43 4.30 -4.95
C ARG A 61 -21.25 4.20 -5.92
N ASN A 62 -20.90 5.33 -6.55
CA ASN A 62 -19.66 5.52 -7.30
C ASN A 62 -18.82 6.59 -6.59
N PRO A 63 -17.91 6.22 -5.69
CA PRO A 63 -17.15 7.17 -4.90
C PRO A 63 -16.09 7.85 -5.77
N GLU A 64 -16.32 9.12 -6.10
CA GLU A 64 -15.36 9.95 -6.84
C GLU A 64 -14.21 10.40 -5.93
N ALA A 65 -13.02 10.55 -6.53
CA ALA A 65 -11.86 11.13 -5.86
C ALA A 65 -12.13 12.60 -5.54
N THR A 66 -12.05 12.95 -4.26
CA THR A 66 -12.11 14.36 -3.86
C THR A 66 -10.77 15.04 -4.07
N GLU A 67 -10.72 16.36 -3.90
CA GLU A 67 -9.47 17.12 -3.89
C GLU A 67 -8.67 16.95 -2.59
N ILE A 68 -9.26 16.30 -1.58
CA ILE A 68 -8.63 16.11 -0.28
C ILE A 68 -7.59 15.00 -0.38
N LEU A 69 -6.33 15.35 -0.11
CA LEU A 69 -5.22 14.41 -0.07
C LEU A 69 -5.20 13.61 1.24
N GLY A 70 -4.69 12.40 1.14
CA GLY A 70 -4.52 11.48 2.25
C GLY A 70 -5.80 10.78 2.68
N TRP A 71 -5.63 9.87 3.63
CA TRP A 71 -6.68 9.12 4.29
C TRP A 71 -7.19 9.91 5.49
N ARG A 72 -8.53 10.04 5.62
CA ARG A 72 -9.15 10.68 6.78
C ARG A 72 -9.68 9.63 7.75
N THR A 73 -9.04 9.53 8.90
CA THR A 73 -9.52 8.71 10.02
C THR A 73 -10.64 9.44 10.76
N THR A 74 -11.80 8.78 10.85
CA THR A 74 -13.00 9.26 11.52
C THR A 74 -13.58 8.14 12.38
N ALA A 75 -14.55 8.45 13.24
CA ALA A 75 -15.28 7.45 14.02
C ALA A 75 -15.99 6.40 13.15
N ALA A 76 -16.26 6.69 11.87
CA ALA A 76 -16.84 5.74 10.93
C ALA A 76 -15.78 4.94 10.15
N THR A 77 -14.68 5.59 9.74
CA THR A 77 -13.66 4.93 8.89
C THR A 77 -12.67 4.08 9.67
N LYS A 78 -12.38 4.40 10.94
CA LYS A 78 -11.47 3.60 11.80
C LYS A 78 -12.01 2.18 12.03
N PRO A 79 -13.26 1.97 12.51
CA PRO A 79 -13.78 0.62 12.72
C PRO A 79 -13.80 -0.22 11.45
N LEU A 80 -14.25 0.36 10.34
CA LEU A 80 -14.28 -0.33 9.05
C LEU A 80 -12.89 -0.79 8.59
N ALA A 81 -11.89 0.08 8.70
CA ALA A 81 -10.53 -0.26 8.29
C ALA A 81 -9.92 -1.39 9.14
N ILE A 82 -10.20 -1.39 10.44
CA ILE A 82 -9.76 -2.42 11.38
C ILE A 82 -10.49 -3.75 11.12
N ASP A 83 -11.81 -3.71 10.95
CA ASP A 83 -12.61 -4.93 10.73
C ASP A 83 -12.19 -5.66 9.44
N GLU A 84 -11.91 -4.91 8.37
CA GLU A 84 -11.40 -5.47 7.12
C GLU A 84 -9.95 -5.98 7.22
N LEU A 85 -9.09 -5.27 7.98
CA LEU A 85 -7.74 -5.76 8.27
C LEU A 85 -7.80 -7.08 9.06
N ALA A 86 -8.65 -7.15 10.08
CA ALA A 86 -8.83 -8.35 10.90
C ALA A 86 -9.34 -9.53 10.07
N ALA A 87 -10.28 -9.30 9.15
CA ALA A 87 -10.73 -10.31 8.21
C ALA A 87 -9.58 -10.83 7.33
N SER A 88 -8.77 -9.92 6.78
CA SER A 88 -7.66 -10.28 5.89
C SER A 88 -6.52 -11.01 6.61
N ILE A 89 -6.28 -10.69 7.88
CA ILE A 89 -5.33 -11.45 8.73
C ILE A 89 -5.87 -12.85 9.00
N ARG A 90 -7.15 -12.98 9.38
CA ARG A 90 -7.79 -14.27 9.66
C ARG A 90 -7.81 -15.18 8.44
N ASP A 91 -8.09 -14.62 7.27
CA ASP A 91 -8.15 -15.36 6.00
C ASP A 91 -6.74 -15.60 5.42
N GLY A 92 -5.69 -15.15 6.11
CA GLY A 92 -4.29 -15.32 5.70
C GLY A 92 -3.92 -14.55 4.44
N ALA A 93 -4.67 -13.53 4.06
CA ALA A 93 -4.46 -12.74 2.84
C ALA A 93 -3.23 -11.80 2.94
N ILE A 94 -2.78 -11.47 4.16
CA ILE A 94 -1.64 -10.59 4.41
C ILE A 94 -0.54 -11.38 5.14
N ASP A 95 0.71 -11.22 4.69
CA ASP A 95 1.89 -11.75 5.35
C ASP A 95 2.59 -10.66 6.18
N LEU A 96 2.63 -10.85 7.51
CA LEU A 96 3.19 -9.90 8.46
C LEU A 96 4.56 -10.38 8.95
N ARG A 97 5.61 -9.61 8.61
CA ARG A 97 7.01 -9.93 8.94
C ARG A 97 7.60 -9.11 10.08
N ASP A 98 6.94 -8.01 10.46
CA ASP A 98 7.42 -7.14 11.54
C ASP A 98 6.88 -7.57 12.90
N GLU A 99 7.78 -8.04 13.76
CA GLU A 99 7.47 -8.51 15.11
C GLU A 99 6.80 -7.43 15.98
N ARG A 100 7.16 -6.14 15.78
CA ARG A 100 6.64 -5.04 16.59
C ARG A 100 5.22 -4.70 16.21
N THR A 101 4.91 -4.70 14.92
CA THR A 101 3.54 -4.57 14.42
C THR A 101 2.68 -5.73 14.93
N ILE A 102 3.19 -6.97 14.91
CA ILE A 102 2.47 -8.13 15.45
C ILE A 102 2.24 -7.98 16.96
N ALA A 103 3.20 -7.47 17.71
CA ALA A 103 3.05 -7.22 19.13
C ALA A 103 1.94 -6.20 19.43
N GLU A 104 1.88 -5.09 18.70
CA GLU A 104 0.79 -4.09 18.85
C GLU A 104 -0.57 -4.65 18.44
N LEU A 105 -0.63 -5.45 17.36
CA LEU A 105 -1.87 -6.11 16.94
C LEU A 105 -2.44 -7.03 18.03
N ARG A 106 -1.58 -7.69 18.82
CA ARG A 106 -2.00 -8.58 19.91
C ARG A 106 -2.58 -7.83 21.10
N THR A 107 -2.17 -6.57 21.31
CA THR A 107 -2.66 -5.73 22.42
C THR A 107 -3.77 -4.78 22.01
N PHE A 108 -4.15 -4.75 20.74
CA PHE A 108 -5.19 -3.90 20.22
C PHE A 108 -6.59 -4.40 20.64
N VAL A 109 -7.32 -3.57 21.37
CA VAL A 109 -8.62 -3.93 21.96
C VAL A 109 -9.74 -3.00 21.48
N ARG A 110 -10.96 -3.55 21.46
CA ARG A 110 -12.19 -2.81 21.24
C ARG A 110 -12.97 -2.74 22.54
N ASP A 111 -13.18 -1.53 23.03
CA ASP A 111 -13.96 -1.27 24.23
C ASP A 111 -15.45 -1.57 24.01
N PRO A 112 -16.21 -1.85 25.09
CA PRO A 112 -17.67 -1.95 25.03
C PRO A 112 -18.34 -0.70 24.45
N ASN A 113 -17.71 0.46 24.65
CA ASN A 113 -18.17 1.75 24.14
C ASN A 113 -17.89 1.96 22.63
N GLY A 114 -17.35 0.94 21.94
CA GLY A 114 -17.03 0.97 20.52
C GLY A 114 -15.72 1.69 20.17
N LYS A 115 -14.99 2.23 21.15
CA LYS A 115 -13.66 2.79 20.94
C LYS A 115 -12.64 1.67 20.72
N MET A 116 -11.65 1.93 19.87
CA MET A 116 -10.59 0.98 19.55
C MET A 116 -9.24 1.64 19.84
N HIS A 117 -8.42 0.98 20.64
CA HIS A 117 -7.11 1.48 21.03
C HIS A 117 -6.14 0.31 21.31
N GLY A 118 -4.85 0.57 21.11
CA GLY A 118 -3.76 -0.31 21.53
C GLY A 118 -3.10 0.20 22.80
N SER A 119 -2.37 -0.68 23.47
CA SER A 119 -1.51 -0.33 24.60
C SER A 119 -0.12 -0.92 24.37
N PRO A 120 0.99 -0.18 24.56
CA PRO A 120 1.06 1.26 24.87
C PRO A 120 0.88 2.19 23.65
N HIS A 121 0.96 1.67 22.42
CA HIS A 121 0.84 2.42 21.17
C HIS A 121 -0.05 1.67 20.17
N ASP A 122 -0.67 2.39 19.24
CA ASP A 122 -1.47 1.83 18.14
C ASP A 122 -1.05 2.33 16.74
N ASP A 123 0.07 3.04 16.65
CA ASP A 123 0.53 3.69 15.43
C ASP A 123 0.82 2.69 14.30
N ARG A 124 1.44 1.53 14.61
CA ARG A 124 1.74 0.52 13.58
C ARG A 124 0.47 -0.18 13.11
N VAL A 125 -0.46 -0.44 14.02
CA VAL A 125 -1.78 -1.01 13.69
C VAL A 125 -2.54 -0.08 12.76
N MET A 126 -2.57 1.22 13.06
CA MET A 126 -3.24 2.22 12.23
C MET A 126 -2.55 2.38 10.88
N SER A 127 -1.22 2.45 10.84
CA SER A 127 -0.44 2.49 9.60
C SER A 127 -0.73 1.28 8.70
N LEU A 128 -0.76 0.07 9.29
CA LEU A 128 -1.08 -1.16 8.58
C LEU A 128 -2.52 -1.18 8.07
N ALA A 129 -3.48 -0.73 8.88
CA ALA A 129 -4.89 -0.67 8.50
C ALA A 129 -5.11 0.29 7.31
N ILE A 130 -4.47 1.46 7.33
CA ILE A 130 -4.52 2.41 6.21
C ILE A 130 -3.86 1.81 4.97
N CYS A 131 -2.68 1.19 5.12
CA CYS A 131 -2.01 0.50 4.02
C CYS A 131 -2.92 -0.57 3.38
N HIS A 132 -3.62 -1.35 4.20
CA HIS A 132 -4.57 -2.36 3.73
C HIS A 132 -5.72 -1.73 2.93
N GLN A 133 -6.26 -0.59 3.38
CA GLN A 133 -7.27 0.15 2.61
C GLN A 133 -6.76 0.61 1.25
N MET A 134 -5.46 0.93 1.12
CA MET A 134 -4.88 1.38 -0.14
C MET A 134 -4.89 0.31 -1.22
N LEU A 135 -4.90 -0.98 -0.86
CA LEU A 135 -4.95 -2.10 -1.83
C LEU A 135 -6.17 -2.03 -2.75
N LYS A 136 -7.28 -1.42 -2.30
CA LYS A 136 -8.49 -1.20 -3.11
C LYS A 136 -8.30 -0.18 -4.23
N TYR A 137 -7.27 0.66 -4.12
CA TYR A 137 -7.01 1.79 -5.00
C TYR A 137 -5.70 1.65 -5.78
N VAL A 138 -4.84 0.73 -5.37
CA VAL A 138 -3.67 0.34 -6.15
C VAL A 138 -4.17 -0.39 -7.40
N TRP A 139 -3.77 0.08 -8.57
CA TRP A 139 -3.85 -0.72 -9.77
C TRP A 139 -2.76 -1.79 -9.67
N LEU A 140 -3.15 -2.99 -9.25
CA LEU A 140 -2.32 -4.16 -9.42
C LEU A 140 -2.43 -4.53 -10.90
N PRO A 141 -1.34 -4.49 -11.70
CA PRO A 141 -1.34 -5.28 -12.91
C PRO A 141 -1.61 -6.71 -12.47
N GLU A 142 -2.78 -7.25 -12.81
CA GLU A 142 -2.94 -8.70 -12.82
C GLU A 142 -1.73 -9.22 -13.59
N TYR A 143 -0.92 -10.06 -12.94
CA TYR A 143 0.14 -10.75 -13.63
C TYR A 143 -0.53 -11.57 -14.71
N LYS A 144 -0.58 -11.01 -15.93
CA LYS A 144 -0.90 -11.77 -17.12
C LYS A 144 0.29 -12.71 -17.24
N THR A 145 0.08 -13.99 -16.91
CA THR A 145 0.93 -15.08 -17.40
C THR A 145 1.29 -14.73 -18.82
N GLU A 146 2.58 -14.71 -19.16
CA GLU A 146 3.05 -14.24 -20.47
C GLU A 146 2.12 -14.77 -21.56
N VAL A 147 1.28 -13.89 -22.11
CA VAL A 147 0.45 -14.28 -23.24
C VAL A 147 1.48 -14.52 -24.33
N PRO A 148 1.57 -15.74 -24.92
CA PRO A 148 2.54 -15.98 -25.96
C PRO A 148 2.33 -14.91 -27.03
N ALA A 149 3.41 -14.25 -27.44
CA ALA A 149 3.34 -13.13 -28.36
C ALA A 149 2.43 -13.50 -29.54
N PRO A 150 1.38 -12.71 -29.84
CA PRO A 150 0.43 -13.05 -30.88
C PRO A 150 1.17 -13.27 -32.19
N ARG A 151 0.76 -14.29 -32.96
CA ARG A 151 1.42 -14.69 -34.20
C ARG A 151 1.54 -13.48 -35.14
N PHE A 152 2.73 -13.24 -35.70
CA PHE A 152 3.08 -12.10 -36.55
C PHE A 152 3.20 -10.72 -35.85
N SER A 153 3.24 -10.66 -34.52
CA SER A 153 3.63 -9.43 -33.80
C SER A 153 5.14 -9.19 -33.82
N LEU A 154 5.57 -7.95 -33.54
CA LEU A 154 6.99 -7.62 -33.41
C LEU A 154 7.69 -8.50 -32.36
N ASP A 155 7.04 -8.78 -31.22
CA ASP A 155 7.56 -9.69 -30.19
C ASP A 155 7.67 -11.14 -30.68
N TRP A 156 6.75 -11.59 -31.55
CA TRP A 156 6.81 -12.91 -32.18
C TRP A 156 8.03 -13.02 -33.11
N PHE A 157 8.32 -11.98 -33.90
CA PHE A 157 9.54 -11.92 -34.72
C PHE A 157 10.82 -11.77 -33.88
N ALA A 158 10.78 -10.95 -32.82
CA ALA A 158 11.91 -10.76 -31.92
C ALA A 158 12.31 -12.08 -31.24
N ARG A 159 11.34 -12.89 -30.78
CA ARG A 159 11.60 -14.23 -30.23
C ARG A 159 12.25 -15.17 -31.25
N MET A 160 11.86 -15.11 -32.53
CA MET A 160 12.50 -15.92 -33.58
C MET A 160 13.93 -15.45 -33.89
N ALA A 161 14.20 -14.15 -33.84
CA ALA A 161 15.53 -13.60 -34.08
C ALA A 161 16.48 -13.86 -32.88
N LEU A 162 15.97 -13.74 -31.65
CA LEU A 162 16.71 -13.90 -30.40
C LEU A 162 16.89 -15.36 -29.98
N SER A 163 16.16 -16.32 -30.56
CA SER A 163 16.32 -17.75 -30.22
C SER A 163 17.70 -18.34 -30.58
N SER A 164 18.56 -17.54 -31.23
CA SER A 164 19.92 -17.91 -31.62
C SER A 164 20.99 -17.69 -30.56
N ASN A 165 20.72 -17.00 -29.43
CA ASN A 165 21.72 -16.83 -28.37
C ASN A 165 21.10 -16.95 -26.98
N GLY A 166 21.66 -17.85 -26.17
CA GLY A 166 21.23 -18.15 -24.80
C GLY A 166 21.40 -16.97 -23.83
N ALA A 167 20.49 -16.01 -23.90
CA ALA A 167 20.34 -14.98 -22.89
C ALA A 167 19.57 -15.58 -21.71
N SER A 168 20.25 -15.72 -20.57
CA SER A 168 19.60 -16.00 -19.30
C SER A 168 18.59 -14.89 -19.02
N ASP A 169 17.30 -15.23 -18.92
CA ASP A 169 16.25 -14.30 -18.53
C ASP A 169 16.62 -13.69 -17.17
N ARG A 170 16.92 -12.38 -17.18
CA ARG A 170 17.14 -11.63 -15.95
C ARG A 170 15.79 -11.47 -15.29
N VAL A 171 15.50 -12.35 -14.34
CA VAL A 171 14.28 -12.30 -13.53
C VAL A 171 14.32 -11.02 -12.68
N PRO A 172 13.39 -10.07 -12.86
CA PRO A 172 13.34 -8.88 -12.01
C PRO A 172 12.99 -9.28 -10.58
N LEU A 173 13.61 -8.60 -9.61
CA LEU A 173 13.33 -8.78 -8.18
C LEU A 173 11.82 -8.64 -7.93
N GLY A 174 11.19 -9.71 -7.42
CA GLY A 174 9.74 -9.78 -7.17
C GLY A 174 8.94 -10.68 -8.11
N ALA A 175 9.56 -11.30 -9.12
CA ALA A 175 8.87 -12.19 -10.07
C ALA A 175 8.19 -13.42 -9.45
N TYR A 176 8.58 -13.83 -8.24
CA TYR A 176 8.05 -15.02 -7.56
C TYR A 176 7.06 -14.70 -6.43
N ASN A 177 6.50 -13.48 -6.37
CA ASN A 177 5.62 -13.07 -5.28
C ASN A 177 4.13 -13.45 -5.46
N THR A 178 3.77 -14.31 -6.42
CA THR A 178 2.39 -14.79 -6.55
C THR A 178 2.18 -16.12 -5.84
N ARG A 179 1.14 -16.17 -4.99
CA ARG A 179 0.52 -17.43 -4.57
C ARG A 179 -0.15 -18.04 -5.81
N ASN A 180 0.16 -19.30 -6.11
CA ASN A 180 -0.68 -20.09 -7.00
C ASN A 180 -2.07 -20.16 -6.38
N ALA A 181 -3.04 -19.48 -6.99
CA ALA A 181 -4.44 -19.76 -6.72
C ALA A 181 -4.72 -21.17 -7.26
N MET A 182 -5.10 -22.07 -6.35
CA MET A 182 -5.61 -23.40 -6.68
C MET A 182 -7.09 -23.31 -7.02
#